data_AF-A0A7C2U7Y4-F1
#
_entry.id   AF-A0A7C2U7Y4-F1
#
_cell.length_a   1.000
_cell.length_b   1.000
_cell.length_c   1.000
_cell.angle_alpha   90.00
_cell.angle_beta   90.00
_cell.angle_gamma   90.00
#
_symmetry.space_group_name_H-M   'P 1'
#
loop_
_entity.id
_entity.type
_entity.pdbx_description
1 polymer ?
#
loop_
_entity_poly.entity_id
_entity_poly.type
_entity_poly.pdbx_seq_one_letter_code
_entity_poly.pdbx_strand_id
1 'polypeptide(L)' 'MRRTIVIDDQLLQEARRALGTRTIRETVEAGLREAVRRRRLEEARRSLGKVDLDLTPEDLARLRDAG' A
#
# COMPACT_ATOMS: atom_id res chain seq x y z
N MET A 1 17.14 7.83 13.28
CA MET A 1 17.70 6.71 14.08
C MET A 1 18.55 5.84 13.15
N ARG A 2 19.79 5.50 13.53
CA ARG A 2 20.71 4.70 12.71
C ARG A 2 20.56 3.22 13.10
N ARG A 3 20.52 2.34 12.10
CA ARG A 3 20.41 0.88 12.25
C ARG A 3 21.44 0.24 11.32
N THR A 4 21.99 -0.88 11.73
CA THR A 4 22.92 -1.70 10.92
C THR A 4 22.20 -2.98 10.54
N ILE A 5 22.17 -3.28 9.25
CA ILE A 5 21.53 -4.47 8.69
C ILE A 5 22.44 -5.04 7.59
N VAL A 6 22.43 -6.35 7.42
CA VAL A 6 23.07 -7.01 6.27
C VAL A 6 22.01 -7.17 5.19
N ILE A 7 22.31 -6.71 3.98
CA ILE A 7 21.41 -6.75 2.83
C ILE A 7 22.21 -7.23 1.63
N ASP A 8 21.53 -7.94 0.73
CA ASP A 8 22.10 -8.33 -0.55
C ASP A 8 22.30 -7.09 -1.45
N ASP A 9 23.52 -6.90 -1.95
CA ASP A 9 23.89 -5.73 -2.77
C ASP A 9 23.22 -5.73 -4.14
N GLN A 10 22.96 -6.90 -4.73
CA GLN A 10 22.26 -7.00 -6.00
C GLN A 10 20.80 -6.58 -5.82
N LEU A 11 20.14 -7.06 -4.76
CA LEU A 11 18.78 -6.66 -4.41
C LEU A 11 18.68 -5.14 -4.18
N LEU A 12 19.65 -4.55 -3.47
CA LEU A 12 19.67 -3.11 -3.21
C LEU A 12 19.85 -2.30 -4.50
N GLN A 13 20.70 -2.76 -5.42
CA GLN A 13 20.88 -2.15 -6.74
C GLN A 13 19.60 -2.22 -7.58
N GLU A 14 18.96 -3.39 -7.63
CA GLU A 14 17.70 -3.57 -8.35
C GLU A 14 16.60 -2.67 -7.78
N ALA A 15 16.45 -2.63 -6.46
CA ALA A 15 15.50 -1.76 -5.78
C ALA A 15 15.78 -0.28 -6.08
N ARG A 16 17.05 0.15 -6.11
CA ARG A 16 17.42 1.53 -6.49
C ARG A 16 17.00 1.89 -7.91
N ARG A 17 17.22 0.98 -8.85
CA ARG A 17 16.82 1.19 -10.26
C ARG A 17 15.30 1.24 -10.41
N ALA A 18 14.60 0.31 -9.76
CA ALA A 18 13.14 0.23 -9.82
C ALA A 18 12.44 1.42 -9.14
N LEU A 19 13.01 1.93 -8.04
CA LEU A 19 12.43 3.03 -7.26
C LEU A 19 13.00 4.41 -7.65
N GLY A 20 14.02 4.47 -8.51
CA GLY A 20 14.66 5.73 -8.93
C GLY A 20 15.41 6.47 -7.80
N THR A 21 15.83 5.76 -6.76
CA THR A 21 16.42 6.35 -5.54
C THR A 21 17.93 6.47 -5.60
N ARG A 22 18.48 7.51 -4.94
CA ARG A 22 19.92 7.83 -5.01
C ARG A 22 20.68 7.27 -3.83
N THR A 23 20.05 7.13 -2.66
CA THR A 23 20.71 6.66 -1.45
C THR A 23 20.13 5.35 -0.93
N ILE A 24 20.92 4.61 -0.14
CA ILE A 24 20.46 3.39 0.56
C ILE A 24 19.26 3.73 1.45
N ARG A 25 19.33 4.85 2.20
CA ARG A 25 18.23 5.30 3.07
C ARG A 25 16.95 5.50 2.28
N GLU A 26 16.99 6.26 1.19
CA GLU A 26 15.80 6.53 0.35
C GLU A 26 15.20 5.24 -0.19
N THR A 27 16.05 4.32 -0.66
CA THR A 27 15.63 3.03 -1.22
C THR A 27 14.91 2.19 -0.17
N VAL A 28 15.49 2.10 1.03
CA VAL A 28 14.92 1.35 2.15
C VAL A 28 13.61 1.98 2.61
N GLU A 29 13.56 3.30 2.77
CA GLU A 29 12.33 3.99 3.18
C GLU A 29 11.22 3.86 2.15
N ALA A 30 11.53 4.02 0.86
CA ALA A 30 10.58 3.85 -0.23
C ALA A 30 10.06 2.40 -0.31
N GLY A 31 10.95 1.41 -0.21
CA GLY A 31 10.59 0.00 -0.19
C GLY A 31 9.69 -0.37 0.99
N LEU A 32 10.02 0.10 2.19
CA LEU A 32 9.19 -0.13 3.39
C LEU A 32 7.81 0.52 3.27
N ARG A 33 7.75 1.76 2.77
CA ARG A 33 6.49 2.47 2.56
C ARG A 33 5.60 1.73 1.55
N GLU A 34 6.19 1.23 0.47
CA GLU A 34 5.47 0.45 -0.54
C GLU A 34 4.96 -0.89 0.01
N ALA A 35 5.76 -1.60 0.82
CA ALA A 35 5.33 -2.83 1.47
C ALA A 35 4.11 -2.61 2.39
N VAL A 36 4.14 -1.54 3.21
CA VAL A 36 3.00 -1.16 4.06
C VAL A 36 1.78 -0.77 3.21
N ARG A 37 1.99 -0.01 2.13
CA ARG A 37 0.90 0.40 1.23
C ARG A 37 0.23 -0.82 0.58
N ARG A 38 1.01 -1.78 0.09
CA ARG A 38 0.51 -3.03 -0.50
C ARG A 38 -0.29 -3.83 0.51
N ARG A 39 0.21 -3.97 1.74
CA ARG A 39 -0.50 -4.68 2.81
C ARG A 39 -1.85 -4.04 3.13
N ARG A 40 -1.90 -2.71 3.25
CA ARG A 40 -3.15 -1.98 3.48
C ARG A 40 -4.14 -2.17 2.32
N LEU A 41 -3.65 -2.18 1.08
CA LEU A 41 -4.50 -2.42 -0.09
C LEU A 41 -5.04 -3.86 -0.11
N GLU A 42 -4.23 -4.85 0.26
CA GLU A 42 -4.67 -6.24 0.41
C GLU A 42 -5.72 -6.38 1.51
N GLU A 43 -5.53 -5.70 2.64
CA GLU A 43 -6.50 -5.68 3.75
C GLU A 43 -7.81 -5.02 3.33
N ALA A 44 -7.75 -3.88 2.62
CA ALA A 44 -8.91 -3.22 2.06
C ALA A 44 -9.64 -4.11 1.04
N ARG A 45 -8.92 -4.86 0.20
CA ARG A 45 -9.52 -5.84 -0.73
C ARG A 45 -10.19 -6.99 0.01
N ARG A 46 -9.57 -7.49 1.07
CA ARG A 46 -10.15 -8.54 1.93
C ARG A 46 -11.36 -8.04 2.69
N SER A 47 -11.37 -6.77 3.13
CA SER A 47 -12.53 -6.18 3.78
C SER A 47 -13.65 -5.92 2.80
N LEU A 48 -13.37 -5.49 1.55
CA LEU A 48 -14.37 -5.34 0.49
C LEU A 48 -15.13 -6.63 0.17
N GLY A 49 -14.46 -7.79 0.20
CA GLY A 49 -15.12 -9.10 0.10
C GLY A 49 -15.92 -9.52 1.34
N LYS A 50 -15.88 -8.74 2.41
CA LYS A 50 -16.62 -8.92 3.67
C LYS A 50 -17.55 -7.75 4.01
N VAL A 51 -17.60 -6.70 3.19
CA VAL A 51 -18.62 -5.67 3.39
C VAL A 51 -19.91 -6.30 2.91
N ASP A 52 -20.70 -6.83 3.84
CA ASP A 52 -22.15 -6.87 3.70
C ASP A 52 -22.58 -5.41 3.53
N LEU A 53 -22.58 -4.94 2.29
CA LEU A 53 -23.32 -3.75 1.93
C LEU A 53 -24.78 -4.19 1.98
N ASP A 54 -25.33 -4.20 3.20
CA ASP A 54 -26.75 -4.39 3.48
C ASP A 54 -27.52 -3.11 3.08
N LEU A 55 -27.23 -2.63 1.87
CA LEU A 55 -27.83 -1.46 1.25
C LEU A 55 -28.77 -1.98 0.19
N THR A 56 -30.05 -1.77 0.43
CA THR A 56 -31.08 -2.07 -0.56
C THR A 56 -30.98 -1.08 -1.73
N PRO A 57 -31.49 -1.43 -2.92
CA PRO A 57 -31.59 -0.48 -4.04
C PRO A 57 -32.29 0.83 -3.65
N GLU A 58 -33.26 0.77 -2.73
CA GLU A 58 -33.96 1.94 -2.21
C GLU A 58 -33.08 2.82 -1.31
N ASP A 59 -32.13 2.26 -0.56
CA ASP A 59 -31.16 3.01 0.24
C ASP A 59 -30.16 3.75 -0.65
N LEU A 60 -29.74 3.11 -1.76
CA LEU A 60 -28.82 3.72 -2.72
C LEU A 60 -29.47 4.86 -3.53
N ALA A 61 -30.76 4.77 -3.84
CA ALA A 61 -31.51 5.83 -4.49
C ALA A 61 -31.60 7.09 -3.61
N ARG A 62 -31.92 6.91 -2.32
CA ARG A 62 -32.03 8.02 -1.35
C ARG A 62 -30.72 8.78 -1.15
N LEU A 63 -29.58 8.10 -1.18
CA LEU A 63 -28.27 8.75 -1.06
C LEU A 63 -27.88 9.56 -2.31
N ARG A 64 -28.42 9.20 -3.48
CA ARG A 64 -28.17 9.90 -4.74
C ARG A 64 -29.02 11.15 -4.90
N ASP A 65 -30.26 11.10 -4.41
CA ASP A 65 -31.21 12.21 -4.49
C ASP A 65 -30.98 13.28 -3.41
N ALA A 66 -30.12 12.99 -2.42
CA ALA A 66 -29.76 13.89 -1.33
C ALA A 66 -28.47 14.71 -1.57
N GLY A 67 -27.85 14.61 -2.75
CA GLY A 67 -26.66 15.37 -3.16
C GLY A 67 -26.92 16.25 -4.37
#